data_AF-A0AAW2UXI1-F1
#
_entry.id   AF-A0AAW2UXI1-F1
#
_cell.length_a   1.000
_cell.length_b   1.000
_cell.length_c   1.000
_cell.angle_alpha   90.00
_cell.angle_beta   90.00
_cell.angle_gamma   90.00
#
_symmetry.space_group_name_H-M   'P 1'
#
loop_
_entity.id
_entity.type
_entity.pdbx_description
1 polymer ?
#
loop_
_entity_poly.entity_id
_entity_poly.type
_entity_poly.pdbx_seq_one_letter_code
_entity_poly.pdbx_strand_id
1 'polypeptide(L)'
;MAAYEDAIAGLQKLLSEKSGLGEVAANKVKQLTAELAATDESAFDPVHRIRTGFELFKKENYDKNPSLYEQLAKGQSPSFWYLLVRIPEYALPTY
;
A
#
# COMPACT_ATOMS: atom_id res chain seq x y z
N MET A 1 -35.44 -33.25 -26.47
CA MET A 1 -35.69 -33.43 -25.03
C MET A 1 -34.42 -33.81 -24.26
N ALA A 2 -33.52 -34.66 -24.78
CA ALA A 2 -32.27 -35.02 -24.09
C ALA A 2 -31.31 -33.83 -23.79
N ALA A 3 -31.16 -32.88 -24.72
CA ALA A 3 -30.22 -31.76 -24.57
C ALA A 3 -30.53 -30.80 -23.40
N TYR A 4 -31.80 -30.69 -22.98
CA TYR A 4 -32.19 -29.86 -21.84
C TYR A 4 -31.82 -30.53 -20.51
N GLU A 5 -32.01 -31.84 -20.41
CA GLU A 5 -31.62 -32.63 -19.22
C GLU A 5 -30.10 -32.63 -19.04
N ASP A 6 -29.34 -32.77 -20.13
CA ASP A 6 -27.88 -32.70 -20.09
C ASP A 6 -27.38 -31.31 -19.65
N ALA A 7 -28.05 -30.24 -20.08
CA ALA A 7 -27.73 -28.88 -19.66
C ALA A 7 -28.05 -28.64 -18.17
N ILE A 8 -29.17 -29.20 -17.67
CA ILE A 8 -29.56 -29.14 -16.25
C ILE A 8 -28.56 -29.89 -15.38
N ALA A 9 -28.14 -31.09 -15.79
CA ALA A 9 -27.14 -31.89 -15.09
C ALA A 9 -25.77 -31.18 -15.04
N GLY A 10 -25.37 -30.54 -16.15
CA GLY A 10 -24.14 -29.73 -16.20
C GLY A 10 -24.17 -28.52 -15.25
N LEU A 11 -25.31 -27.83 -15.17
CA LEU A 11 -25.50 -26.71 -14.25
C LEU A 11 -25.49 -27.15 -12.78
N GLN A 12 -26.15 -28.26 -12.45
CA GLN A 12 -26.14 -28.82 -11.09
C GLN A 12 -24.72 -29.21 -10.65
N LYS A 13 -23.93 -29.80 -11.56
CA LYS A 13 -22.53 -30.13 -11.30
C LYS A 13 -21.68 -28.88 -11.04
N LEU A 14 -21.82 -27.86 -11.89
CA LEU A 14 -21.11 -26.57 -11.72
C LEU A 14 -21.48 -25.84 -10.43
N LEU A 15 -22.75 -25.89 -10.03
CA LEU A 15 -23.21 -25.30 -8.76
C LEU A 15 -22.63 -26.04 -7.55
N SER A 16 -22.54 -27.37 -7.62
CA SER A 16 -21.90 -28.18 -6.58
C SER A 16 -20.41 -27.86 -6.44
N GLU A 17 -19.68 -27.82 -7.56
CA GLU A 17 -18.24 -27.53 -7.59
C GLU A 17 -17.89 -26.12 -7.10
N LYS A 18 -18.76 -25.13 -7.31
CA LYS A 18 -18.51 -23.73 -6.93
C LYS A 18 -19.09 -23.32 -5.58
N SER A 19 -19.95 -24.15 -4.97
CA SER A 19 -20.66 -23.83 -3.73
C SER A 19 -19.77 -23.49 -2.54
N GLY A 20 -18.52 -23.99 -2.50
CA GLY A 20 -17.56 -23.75 -1.41
C GLY A 20 -16.47 -22.73 -1.70
N LEU A 21 -16.35 -22.21 -2.94
CA LEU A 21 -15.25 -21.31 -3.32
C LEU A 21 -15.29 -19.99 -2.56
N GLY A 22 -16.49 -19.49 -2.24
CA GLY A 22 -16.66 -18.28 -1.45
C GLY A 22 -16.16 -18.43 -0.01
N GLU A 23 -16.39 -19.59 0.60
CA GLU A 23 -15.93 -19.88 1.97
C GLU A 23 -14.42 -20.08 2.01
N VAL A 24 -13.85 -20.76 1.02
CA VAL A 24 -12.39 -20.92 0.86
C VAL A 24 -11.72 -19.55 0.66
N ALA A 25 -12.28 -18.69 -0.19
CA ALA A 25 -11.77 -17.33 -0.40
C ALA A 25 -11.89 -16.49 0.88
N ALA A 26 -13.02 -16.54 1.58
CA ALA A 26 -13.22 -15.83 2.84
C ALA A 26 -12.23 -16.29 3.93
N ASN A 27 -11.98 -17.59 4.02
CA ASN A 27 -10.98 -18.13 4.96
C ASN A 27 -9.56 -17.70 4.58
N LYS A 28 -9.23 -17.66 3.29
CA LYS A 28 -7.91 -17.20 2.83
C LYS A 28 -7.68 -15.71 3.08
N VAL A 29 -8.71 -14.88 2.87
CA VAL A 29 -8.67 -13.46 3.20
C VAL A 29 -8.49 -13.28 4.71
N LYS A 30 -9.27 -13.98 5.55
CA LYS A 30 -9.10 -13.92 7.02
C LYS A 30 -7.70 -14.34 7.46
N GLN A 31 -7.14 -15.40 6.87
CA GLN A 31 -5.78 -15.85 7.16
C GLN A 31 -4.75 -14.76 6.81
N LEU A 32 -4.82 -14.20 5.59
CA LEU A 32 -3.90 -13.16 5.15
C LEU A 32 -4.03 -11.89 6.00
N THR A 33 -5.24 -11.51 6.38
CA THR A 33 -5.48 -10.37 7.29
C THR A 33 -4.89 -10.62 8.67
N ALA A 34 -4.99 -11.84 9.22
CA ALA A 34 -4.38 -12.19 10.50
C ALA A 34 -2.85 -12.21 10.43
N GLU A 35 -2.27 -12.72 9.34
CA GLU A 35 -0.81 -12.69 9.09
C GLU A 35 -0.28 -11.26 8.93
N LEU A 36 -1.04 -10.39 8.25
CA LEU A 36 -0.70 -8.99 8.07
C LEU A 36 -0.83 -8.19 9.38
N ALA A 37 -1.88 -8.45 10.17
CA ALA A 37 -2.07 -7.84 11.49
C ALA A 37 -1.07 -8.35 12.54
N ALA A 38 -0.61 -9.61 12.41
CA ALA A 38 0.46 -10.16 13.22
C ALA A 38 1.86 -9.65 12.80
N THR A 39 1.95 -8.99 11.63
CA THR A 39 3.15 -8.23 11.26
C THR A 39 3.13 -6.92 12.03
N ASP A 40 3.70 -7.01 13.23
CA ASP A 40 3.92 -5.97 14.23
C ASP A 40 3.73 -4.52 13.73
N GLU A 41 2.69 -3.84 14.22
CA GLU A 41 2.60 -2.37 14.21
C GLU A 41 3.80 -1.74 14.96
N SER A 42 4.51 -2.51 15.79
CA SER A 42 5.76 -2.07 16.44
C SER A 42 6.98 -2.02 15.50
N ALA A 43 6.87 -2.51 14.26
CA ALA A 43 7.99 -2.53 13.32
C ALA A 43 8.31 -1.16 12.70
N PHE A 44 7.34 -0.23 12.67
CA PHE A 44 7.53 1.10 12.10
C PHE A 44 7.56 2.18 13.18
N ASP A 45 8.77 2.54 13.62
CA ASP A 45 9.02 3.73 14.42
C ASP A 45 9.31 4.94 13.49
N PRO A 46 8.31 5.80 13.22
CA PRO A 46 8.50 6.95 12.33
C PRO A 46 9.51 7.95 12.89
N VAL A 47 9.61 8.10 14.20
CA VAL A 47 10.51 9.05 14.84
C VAL A 47 11.95 8.59 14.66
N HIS A 48 12.21 7.31 14.95
CA HIS A 48 13.53 6.72 14.70
C HIS A 48 13.89 6.75 13.22
N ARG A 49 12.94 6.46 12.33
CA ARG A 49 13.17 6.47 10.87
C ARG A 49 13.52 7.86 10.35
N ILE A 50 12.82 8.91 10.80
CA ILE A 50 13.11 10.30 10.41
C ILE A 50 14.49 10.73 10.92
N ARG A 51 14.81 10.41 12.18
CA ARG A 51 16.12 10.77 12.78
C ARG A 51 17.28 10.10 12.05
N THR A 52 17.24 8.78 11.92
CA THR A 52 18.29 8.02 11.24
C THR A 52 18.40 8.37 9.76
N GLY A 53 17.27 8.61 9.09
CA GLY A 53 17.24 9.09 7.70
C GLY A 53 17.89 10.47 7.55
N PHE A 54 17.63 11.40 8.48
CA PHE A 54 18.25 12.72 8.48
C PHE A 54 19.75 12.66 8.74
N GLU A 55 20.21 11.84 9.68
CA GLU A 55 21.65 11.63 9.94
C GLU A 55 22.38 11.10 8.71
N LEU A 56 21.80 10.11 8.03
CA LEU A 56 22.34 9.57 6.78
C LEU A 56 22.40 10.64 5.68
N PHE A 57 21.31 11.38 5.48
CA PHE A 57 21.28 12.49 4.53
C PHE A 57 22.35 13.54 4.85
N LYS A 58 22.52 13.90 6.13
CA LYS A 58 23.49 14.89 6.54
C LYS A 58 24.91 14.45 6.18
N LYS A 59 25.29 13.23 6.56
CA LYS A 59 26.61 12.68 6.29
C LYS A 59 26.89 12.50 4.80
N GLU A 60 25.94 11.92 4.07
CA GLU A 60 26.17 11.49 2.69
C GLU A 60 25.95 12.60 1.67
N ASN A 61 25.22 13.66 2.02
CA ASN A 61 24.86 14.73 1.10
C ASN A 61 25.17 16.13 1.64
N TYR A 62 24.70 16.50 2.84
CA TYR A 62 24.89 17.86 3.38
C TYR A 62 26.37 18.19 3.61
N ASP A 63 27.05 17.36 4.40
CA ASP A 63 28.44 17.57 4.80
C ASP A 63 29.40 17.47 3.60
N LYS A 64 29.03 16.74 2.54
CA LYS A 64 29.82 16.63 1.30
C LYS A 64 29.66 17.82 0.36
N ASN A 65 28.58 18.59 0.48
CA ASN A 65 28.26 19.69 -0.43
C ASN A 65 28.05 21.03 0.32
N PRO A 66 29.00 21.46 1.18
CA PRO A 66 28.78 22.62 2.06
C PRO A 66 28.47 23.91 1.28
N SER A 67 29.13 24.14 0.14
CA SER A 67 28.91 25.35 -0.67
C SER A 67 27.51 25.43 -1.30
N LEU A 68 26.89 24.30 -1.62
CA LEU A 68 25.54 24.23 -2.16
C LEU A 68 24.53 24.62 -1.08
N TYR A 69 24.69 24.07 0.12
CA TYR A 69 23.79 24.33 1.24
C TYR A 69 24.00 25.73 1.84
N GLU A 70 25.21 26.29 1.78
CA GLU A 70 25.46 27.70 2.11
C GLU A 70 24.73 28.66 1.16
N GLN A 71 24.70 28.35 -0.14
CA GLN A 71 23.92 29.13 -1.11
C GLN A 71 22.43 28.98 -0.86
N LEU A 72 21.97 27.76 -0.58
CA LEU A 72 20.58 27.47 -0.24
C LEU A 72 20.12 28.27 0.99
N ALA A 73 20.98 28.40 2.01
CA ALA A 73 20.69 29.13 3.25
C ALA A 73 20.53 30.65 3.04
N LYS A 74 21.10 31.21 1.97
CA LYS A 74 20.95 32.64 1.63
C LYS A 74 19.59 32.96 1.01
N GLY A 75 18.81 31.94 0.64
CA GLY A 75 17.47 32.07 0.09
C GLY A 75 17.36 31.45 -1.30
N GLN A 76 16.11 31.24 -1.72
CA GLN A 76 15.79 30.72 -3.05
C GLN A 76 14.79 31.63 -3.75
N SER A 77 14.89 31.70 -5.08
CA SER A 77 13.91 32.37 -5.94
C SER A 77 13.43 31.40 -7.02
N PRO A 78 12.53 30.46 -6.67
CA PRO A 78 12.05 29.46 -7.62
C PRO A 78 11.22 30.10 -8.75
N SER A 79 11.45 29.64 -9.98
CA SER A 79 10.75 30.15 -11.18
C SER A 79 9.36 29.55 -11.40
N PHE A 80 8.99 28.53 -10.62
CA PHE A 80 7.77 27.76 -10.81
C PHE A 80 7.06 27.51 -9.49
N TRP A 81 5.75 27.34 -9.57
CA TRP A 81 4.87 27.09 -8.44
C TRP A 81 4.26 25.71 -8.60
N TYR A 82 4.30 24.90 -7.55
CA TYR A 82 3.66 23.59 -7.52
C TYR A 82 2.30 23.72 -6.85
N LEU A 83 1.24 23.23 -7.51
CA LEU A 83 -0.08 23.11 -6.91
C LEU A 83 -0.23 21.70 -6.33
N LEU A 84 -0.49 21.59 -5.04
CA LEU A 84 -0.78 20.30 -4.41
C LEU A 84 -2.19 19.85 -4.81
N VAL A 85 -2.30 18.65 -5.36
CA VAL A 85 -3.60 17.99 -5.54
C VAL A 85 -3.97 17.37 -4.20
N ARG A 86 -5.02 17.89 -3.57
CA ARG A 86 -5.57 17.27 -2.36
C ARG A 86 -6.18 15.92 -2.76
N ILE A 87 -5.60 14.84 -2.26
CA ILE A 87 -6.27 13.54 -2.31
C ILE A 87 -7.47 13.64 -1.36
N PRO A 88 -8.70 13.44 -1.86
CA PRO A 88 -9.87 13.48 -1.02
C PRO A 88 -9.83 12.37 0.02
N GLU A 89 -10.33 12.67 1.22
CA GLU A 89 -10.30 11.78 2.39
C GLU A 89 -11.05 10.45 2.13
N TYR A 90 -12.06 10.46 1.25
CA TYR A 90 -12.77 9.26 0.81
C TYR A 90 -11.94 8.32 -0.09
N ALA A 91 -10.80 8.79 -0.60
CA ALA A 91 -9.87 7.99 -1.40
C ALA A 91 -8.73 7.41 -0.55
N LEU A 92 -8.71 7.68 0.76
CA LEU A 92 -7.78 7.03 1.69
C LEU A 92 -8.36 5.65 2.07
N PRO A 93 -7.56 4.58 2.03
CA PRO A 93 -8.01 3.27 2.48
C PRO A 93 -8.32 3.36 3.98
N THR A 94 -9.59 3.12 4.35
CA THR A 94 -10.00 2.94 5.74
C THR A 94 -9.52 1.57 6.19
N TYR A 95 -8.59 1.55 7.14
CA TYR A 95 -8.18 0.35 7.87
C TYR A 95 -9.20 0.03 8.97
#